data_AF-A0A358QQD9-F1
#
_entry.id   AF-A0A358QQD9-F1
#
_cell.length_a   1.000
_cell.length_b   1.000
_cell.length_c   1.000
_cell.angle_alpha   90.00
_cell.angle_beta   90.00
_cell.angle_gamma   90.00
#
_symmetry.space_group_name_H-M   'P 1'
#
loop_
_entity.id
_entity.type
_entity.pdbx_description
1 polymer ?
#
loop_
_entity_poly.entity_id
_entity_poly.type
_entity_poly.pdbx_seq_one_letter_code
_entity_poly.pdbx_strand_id
1 'polypeptide(L)'
;MFRRPTVRYGATPDSETPYQRAGQVWDDRIGSARVQAKNWRLAFFGMLALSGGLSAGLVWQSARGTITPWVVQVDRLGQAQAVAPAVADYRPSDPQIAWHLARFIGEVRSIPADPVVLRQNWLEAYDYVTDKGALVLNDYARTNDPFSKVDKTQVSV
;
A
#
# COMPACT_ATOMS: atom_id res chain seq x y z
N MET A 1 52.91 -16.13 -70.07
CA MET A 1 51.74 -17.03 -70.21
C MET A 1 50.46 -16.22 -70.03
N PHE A 2 49.61 -16.12 -71.05
CA PHE A 2 48.34 -15.39 -71.00
C PHE A 2 47.25 -16.23 -70.33
N ARG A 3 46.55 -15.67 -69.33
CA ARG A 3 45.44 -16.32 -68.61
C ARG A 3 44.10 -15.79 -69.15
N ARG A 4 43.25 -16.67 -69.69
CA ARG A 4 41.91 -16.31 -70.18
C ARG A 4 40.97 -16.03 -68.99
N PRO A 5 40.15 -14.97 -69.02
CA PRO A 5 39.07 -14.77 -68.05
C PRO A 5 37.97 -15.81 -68.32
N THR A 6 37.65 -16.65 -67.34
CA THR A 6 36.47 -17.53 -67.39
C THR A 6 35.24 -16.69 -67.11
N VAL A 7 34.38 -16.51 -68.12
CA VAL A 7 33.06 -15.90 -67.95
C VAL A 7 32.15 -16.92 -67.25
N ARG A 8 32.10 -16.87 -65.92
CA ARG A 8 31.02 -17.54 -65.17
C ARG A 8 29.79 -16.64 -65.28
N TYR A 9 28.83 -17.03 -66.12
CA TYR A 9 27.47 -16.55 -65.96
C TYR A 9 27.01 -17.00 -64.56
N GLY A 10 26.49 -16.07 -63.75
CA GLY A 10 26.03 -16.37 -62.39
C GLY A 10 25.05 -17.54 -62.39
N ALA A 11 24.91 -18.20 -61.23
CA ALA A 11 23.93 -19.28 -61.06
C ALA A 11 22.56 -18.78 -61.53
N THR A 12 22.09 -19.34 -62.64
CA THR A 12 20.76 -19.01 -63.17
C THR A 12 19.77 -19.57 -62.16
N PRO A 13 18.84 -18.77 -61.61
CA PRO A 13 17.82 -19.28 -60.71
C PRO A 13 17.06 -20.42 -61.39
N ASP A 14 16.68 -21.44 -60.62
CA ASP A 14 15.85 -22.52 -61.14
C ASP A 14 14.60 -21.93 -61.80
N SER A 15 14.24 -22.46 -62.97
CA SER A 15 13.10 -21.96 -63.74
C SER A 15 11.80 -22.12 -62.94
N GLU A 16 11.14 -21.02 -62.60
CA GLU A 16 9.82 -21.07 -61.98
C GLU A 16 8.81 -21.72 -62.93
N THR A 17 8.35 -22.91 -62.55
CA THR A 17 7.30 -23.59 -63.30
C THR A 17 5.94 -22.94 -63.01
N PRO A 18 4.99 -22.92 -63.97
CA PRO A 18 3.63 -22.45 -63.71
C PRO A 18 2.95 -23.14 -62.52
N TYR A 19 3.33 -24.40 -62.25
CA TYR A 19 2.86 -25.16 -61.11
C TYR A 19 3.38 -24.61 -59.76
N GLN A 20 4.66 -24.23 -59.69
CA GLN A 20 5.23 -23.59 -58.49
C GLN A 20 4.55 -22.24 -58.19
N ARG A 21 4.29 -21.44 -59.23
CA ARG A 21 3.60 -20.15 -59.07
C ARG A 21 2.16 -20.32 -58.55
N ALA A 22 1.46 -21.37 -58.99
CA ALA A 22 0.12 -21.70 -58.48
C ALA A 22 0.12 -22.09 -56.99
N GLY A 23 1.13 -22.83 -56.54
CA GLY A 23 1.33 -23.14 -55.11
C GLY A 23 1.57 -21.89 -54.26
N GLN A 24 2.43 -20.98 -54.73
CA GLN A 24 2.70 -19.70 -54.04
C GLN A 24 1.43 -18.84 -53.91
N VAL A 25 0.61 -18.73 -54.95
CA VAL A 25 -0.65 -17.95 -54.89
C VAL A 25 -1.62 -18.50 -53.83
N TRP A 26 -1.63 -19.82 -53.63
CA TRP A 26 -2.42 -20.45 -52.58
C TRP A 26 -1.87 -20.16 -51.18
N ASP A 27 -0.54 -20.28 -51.02
CA ASP A 27 0.15 -19.96 -49.76
C ASP A 27 0.00 -18.48 -49.39
N ASP A 28 0.04 -17.58 -50.38
CA ASP A 28 -0.19 -16.16 -50.17
C ASP A 28 -1.64 -15.87 -49.77
N ARG A 29 -2.63 -16.58 -50.31
CA ARG A 29 -4.05 -16.39 -49.95
C ARG A 29 -4.40 -16.96 -48.58
N ILE A 30 -3.89 -18.14 -48.23
CA ILE A 30 -4.30 -18.88 -47.02
C ILE A 30 -3.26 -18.77 -45.90
N GLY A 31 -1.97 -18.83 -46.26
CA GLY A 31 -0.86 -18.77 -45.33
C GLY A 31 -0.70 -17.40 -44.69
N SER A 32 -0.86 -16.32 -45.46
CA SER A 32 -0.73 -14.95 -44.94
C SER A 32 -1.73 -14.66 -43.81
N ALA A 33 -3.00 -15.04 -44.00
CA ALA A 33 -4.05 -14.86 -43.00
C ALA A 33 -3.77 -15.66 -41.71
N ARG A 34 -3.25 -16.88 -41.83
CA ARG A 34 -2.89 -17.72 -40.67
C ARG A 34 -1.70 -17.16 -39.89
N VAL A 35 -0.68 -16.67 -40.60
CA VAL A 35 0.51 -16.04 -39.98
C VAL A 35 0.11 -14.74 -39.28
N GLN A 36 -0.70 -13.90 -39.91
CA GLN A 36 -1.23 -12.68 -39.29
C GLN A 36 -2.05 -13.00 -38.04
N ALA A 37 -2.94 -13.98 -38.09
CA ALA A 37 -3.73 -14.40 -36.93
C ALA A 37 -2.84 -14.88 -35.77
N LYS A 38 -1.79 -15.67 -36.06
CA LYS A 38 -0.81 -16.09 -35.05
C LYS A 38 -0.07 -14.90 -34.45
N ASN A 39 0.43 -13.98 -35.28
CA ASN A 39 1.16 -12.80 -34.83
C ASN A 39 0.28 -11.87 -34.00
N TRP A 40 -0.99 -11.71 -34.36
CA TRP A 40 -1.95 -10.94 -33.58
C TRP A 40 -2.26 -11.56 -32.22
N ARG A 41 -2.38 -12.90 -32.14
CA ARG A 41 -2.51 -13.58 -30.85
C ARG A 41 -1.29 -13.34 -29.97
N LEU A 42 -0.08 -13.41 -30.55
CA LEU A 42 1.17 -13.13 -29.84
C LEU A 42 1.25 -11.68 -29.35
N ALA A 43 0.87 -10.71 -30.19
CA ALA A 43 0.80 -9.31 -29.81
C ALA A 43 -0.19 -9.07 -28.68
N PHE A 44 -1.39 -9.69 -28.74
CA PHE A 44 -2.40 -9.61 -27.69
C PHE A 44 -1.86 -10.12 -26.34
N PHE A 45 -1.26 -11.32 -26.33
CA PHE A 45 -0.70 -11.87 -25.09
C PHE A 45 0.50 -11.07 -24.58
N GLY A 46 1.33 -10.52 -25.47
CA GLY A 46 2.44 -9.64 -25.10
C GLY A 46 1.93 -8.35 -24.44
N MET A 47 0.92 -7.70 -25.02
CA MET A 47 0.29 -6.51 -24.44
C MET A 47 -0.41 -6.81 -23.11
N LEU A 48 -1.10 -7.94 -23.01
CA LEU A 48 -1.76 -8.38 -21.79
C LEU A 48 -0.75 -8.61 -20.66
N ALA A 49 0.36 -9.30 -20.94
CA ALA A 49 1.42 -9.55 -19.96
C ALA A 49 2.08 -8.25 -19.51
N LEU A 50 2.35 -7.33 -20.45
CA LEU A 50 2.96 -6.04 -20.15
C LEU A 50 2.04 -5.17 -19.27
N SER A 51 0.75 -5.07 -19.63
CA SER A 51 -0.25 -4.36 -18.84
C SER A 51 -0.44 -4.98 -17.46
N GLY A 52 -0.60 -6.31 -17.38
CA GLY A 52 -0.75 -7.02 -16.12
C GLY A 52 0.47 -6.88 -15.21
N GLY A 53 1.68 -6.96 -15.78
CA GLY A 53 2.93 -6.74 -15.04
C GLY A 53 3.05 -5.32 -14.49
N LEU A 54 2.70 -4.31 -15.27
CA LEU A 54 2.66 -2.91 -14.82
C LEU A 54 1.65 -2.71 -13.69
N SER A 55 0.42 -3.21 -13.86
CA SER A 55 -0.62 -3.11 -12.83
C SER A 55 -0.20 -3.81 -11.54
N ALA A 56 0.35 -5.03 -11.64
CA ALA A 56 0.86 -5.76 -10.47
C ALA A 56 2.01 -5.04 -9.77
N GLY A 57 2.96 -4.49 -10.55
CA GLY A 57 4.06 -3.67 -10.02
C GLY A 57 3.57 -2.43 -9.31
N LEU A 58 2.56 -1.74 -9.85
CA LEU A 58 1.97 -0.56 -9.24
C LEU A 58 1.24 -0.90 -7.94
N VAL A 59 0.47 -2.00 -7.91
CA VAL A 59 -0.17 -2.51 -6.69
C VAL A 59 0.86 -2.84 -5.63
N TRP A 60 1.94 -3.52 -6.01
CA TRP A 60 3.03 -3.87 -5.10
C TRP A 60 3.73 -2.62 -4.54
N GLN A 61 4.00 -1.62 -5.38
CA GLN A 61 4.58 -0.35 -4.95
C GLN A 61 3.64 0.42 -4.01
N SER A 62 2.34 0.46 -4.33
CA SER A 62 1.33 1.13 -3.51
C SER A 62 1.13 0.43 -2.17
N ALA A 63 1.18 -0.90 -2.13
CA ALA A 63 1.08 -1.68 -0.90
C ALA A 63 2.29 -1.48 0.05
N ARG A 64 3.43 -1.04 -0.49
CA ARG A 64 4.62 -0.66 0.30
C ARG A 64 4.57 0.77 0.84
N GLY A 65 3.42 1.45 0.74
CA GLY A 65 3.24 2.86 1.11
C GLY A 65 3.99 3.27 2.38
N THR A 66 5.09 3.99 2.20
CA THR A 66 5.86 4.57 3.30
C THR A 66 5.18 5.87 3.70
N ILE A 67 4.17 5.78 4.56
CA ILE A 67 3.78 6.91 5.38
C ILE A 67 4.87 7.00 6.44
N THR A 68 5.72 8.04 6.39
CA THR A 68 6.66 8.36 7.46
C THR A 68 6.03 9.44 8.35
N PRO A 69 5.41 9.09 9.49
CA PRO A 69 5.00 10.09 10.45
C PRO A 69 6.25 10.73 11.07
N TRP A 70 6.23 12.05 11.19
CA TRP A 70 7.28 12.81 11.88
C TRP A 70 6.78 13.17 13.26
N VAL A 71 7.50 12.77 14.30
CA VAL A 71 7.23 13.18 15.70
C VAL A 71 8.27 14.20 16.10
N VAL A 72 7.84 15.36 16.59
CA VAL A 72 8.73 16.41 17.10
C VAL A 72 8.82 16.26 18.61
N GLN A 73 10.01 15.92 19.12
CA GLN A 73 10.28 15.96 20.55
C GLN A 73 10.67 17.38 20.94
N VAL A 74 9.91 17.97 21.88
CA VAL A 74 10.22 19.27 22.47
C VAL A 74 10.93 19.02 23.80
N ASP A 75 12.14 19.54 23.96
CA ASP A 75 12.87 19.47 25.24
C ASP A 75 12.21 20.39 26.29
N ARG A 76 12.52 20.19 27.58
CA ARG A 76 12.08 21.03 28.72
C ARG A 76 12.36 22.54 28.53
N LEU A 77 13.27 22.90 27.64
CA LEU A 77 13.64 24.28 27.30
C LEU A 77 13.00 24.78 25.98
N GLY A 78 12.10 24.02 25.36
CA GLY A 78 11.38 24.42 24.14
C GLY A 78 12.18 24.30 22.84
N GLN A 79 13.37 23.71 22.86
CA GLN A 79 14.17 23.47 21.66
C GLN A 79 13.66 22.22 20.92
N ALA A 80 13.33 22.38 19.63
CA ALA A 80 12.96 21.28 18.75
C ALA A 80 14.23 20.50 18.37
N GLN A 81 14.37 19.27 18.87
CA GLN A 81 15.53 18.42 18.57
C GLN A 81 15.25 17.50 17.38
N ALA A 82 16.31 17.18 16.63
CA ALA A 82 16.26 16.63 15.27
C ALA A 82 15.28 15.46 15.06
N VAL A 83 14.26 15.78 14.27
CA VAL A 83 13.44 14.98 13.36
C VAL A 83 13.97 13.55 13.11
N ALA A 84 13.37 12.56 13.76
CA ALA A 84 13.56 11.13 13.46
C ALA A 84 12.23 10.53 12.95
N PRO A 85 12.27 9.57 11.99
CA PRO A 85 11.07 8.84 11.58
C PRO A 85 10.40 8.18 12.79
N ALA A 86 9.07 8.17 12.86
CA ALA A 86 8.35 7.41 13.88
C ALA A 86 8.72 5.92 13.78
N VAL A 87 9.66 5.50 14.61
CA VAL A 87 10.15 4.12 14.64
C VAL A 87 9.05 3.27 15.25
N ALA A 88 8.64 2.21 14.56
CA ALA A 88 7.70 1.21 15.10
C ALA A 88 8.20 0.61 16.43
N ASP A 89 9.51 0.67 16.68
CA ASP A 89 10.18 0.20 17.89
C ASP A 89 10.36 1.31 18.96
N TYR A 90 9.45 2.29 19.02
CA TYR A 90 9.48 3.28 20.10
C TYR A 90 9.23 2.61 21.45
N ARG A 91 10.25 2.61 22.32
CA ARG A 91 10.12 2.23 23.72
C ARG A 91 9.92 3.48 24.57
N PRO A 92 8.70 3.74 25.06
CA PRO A 92 8.48 4.87 25.96
C PRO A 92 9.29 4.67 27.24
N SER A 93 9.83 5.77 27.76
CA SER A 93 10.53 5.80 29.04
C SER A 93 9.54 5.76 30.22
N ASP A 94 9.99 5.27 31.37
CA ASP A 94 9.15 5.16 32.58
C ASP A 94 8.38 6.44 32.94
N PRO A 95 8.97 7.67 32.88
CA PRO A 95 8.22 8.89 33.15
C PRO A 95 7.08 9.15 32.15
N GLN A 96 7.24 8.75 30.90
CA GLN A 96 6.21 8.91 29.87
C GLN A 96 5.06 7.93 30.09
N ILE A 97 5.38 6.67 30.42
CA ILE A 97 4.40 5.66 30.79
C ILE A 97 3.64 6.13 32.03
N ALA A 98 4.34 6.59 33.06
CA ALA A 98 3.75 7.09 34.30
C ALA A 98 2.80 8.26 34.04
N TRP A 99 3.18 9.19 33.16
CA TRP A 99 2.31 10.33 32.80
C TRP A 99 1.02 9.88 32.11
N HIS A 100 1.11 8.98 31.11
CA HIS A 100 -0.06 8.50 30.38
C HIS A 100 -0.98 7.67 31.28
N LEU A 101 -0.41 6.82 32.15
CA LEU A 101 -1.17 6.04 33.11
C LEU A 101 -1.86 6.93 34.15
N ALA A 102 -1.17 7.94 34.68
CA ALA A 102 -1.76 8.87 35.64
C ALA A 102 -2.94 9.62 35.02
N ARG A 103 -2.79 10.09 33.78
CA ARG A 103 -3.85 10.77 33.03
C ARG A 103 -5.06 9.87 32.80
N PHE A 104 -4.84 8.66 32.29
CA PHE A 104 -5.91 7.68 32.07
C PHE A 104 -6.67 7.35 33.36
N ILE A 105 -5.96 7.14 34.47
CA ILE A 105 -6.59 6.88 35.78
C ILE A 105 -7.41 8.09 36.24
N GLY A 106 -6.87 9.30 36.09
CA GLY A 106 -7.57 10.54 36.42
C GLY A 106 -8.86 10.71 35.61
N GLU A 107 -8.81 10.50 34.30
CA GLU A 107 -9.96 10.62 33.40
C GLU A 107 -11.08 9.61 33.73
N VAL A 108 -10.73 8.35 34.02
CA VAL A 108 -11.71 7.28 34.30
C VAL A 108 -12.30 7.37 35.71
N ARG A 109 -11.54 7.87 36.69
CA ARG A 109 -11.94 7.84 38.12
C ARG A 109 -12.37 9.19 38.70
N SER A 110 -12.09 10.30 38.01
CA SER A 110 -12.57 11.61 38.44
C SER A 110 -14.07 11.77 38.15
N ILE A 111 -14.76 12.48 39.05
CA ILE A 111 -16.14 12.91 38.87
C ILE A 111 -16.13 14.43 39.03
N PRO A 112 -16.00 15.19 37.93
CA PRO A 112 -16.03 16.65 37.97
C PRO A 112 -17.45 17.16 38.22
N ALA A 113 -17.57 18.42 38.62
CA ALA A 113 -18.85 19.08 38.82
C ALA A 113 -19.62 19.33 37.50
N ASP A 114 -18.91 19.41 36.37
CA ASP A 114 -19.50 19.68 35.06
C ASP A 114 -19.64 18.36 34.25
N PRO A 115 -20.86 17.99 33.83
CA PRO A 115 -21.08 16.80 33.01
C PRO A 115 -20.39 16.86 31.63
N VAL A 116 -20.09 18.05 31.11
CA VAL A 116 -19.34 18.22 29.86
C VAL A 116 -17.89 17.76 30.04
N VAL A 117 -17.26 18.15 31.16
CA VAL A 117 -15.90 17.72 31.51
C VAL A 117 -15.87 16.22 31.76
N LEU A 118 -16.87 15.66 32.44
CA LEU A 118 -16.95 14.20 32.62
C LEU A 118 -17.01 13.50 31.26
N ARG A 119 -17.86 13.96 30.33
CA ARG A 119 -17.92 13.38 28.99
C ARG A 119 -16.58 13.48 28.27
N GLN A 120 -15.90 14.62 28.35
CA GLN A 120 -14.60 14.82 27.72
C GLN A 120 -13.56 13.85 28.28
N ASN A 121 -13.48 13.71 29.59
CA ASN A 121 -12.58 12.75 30.25
C ASN A 121 -12.81 11.32 29.73
N TRP A 122 -14.08 10.91 29.58
CA TRP A 122 -14.40 9.59 29.04
C TRP A 122 -14.03 9.43 27.57
N LEU A 123 -14.19 10.47 26.75
CA LEU A 123 -13.74 10.44 25.35
C LEU A 123 -12.22 10.33 25.25
N GLU A 124 -11.47 11.12 26.05
CA GLU A 124 -10.00 11.02 26.14
C GLU A 124 -9.58 9.62 26.62
N ALA A 125 -10.28 9.04 27.59
CA ALA A 125 -10.02 7.69 28.06
C ALA A 125 -10.22 6.61 26.96
N TYR A 126 -11.18 6.79 26.05
CA TYR A 126 -11.39 5.89 24.92
C TYR A 126 -10.25 5.95 23.89
N ASP A 127 -9.60 7.11 23.74
CA ASP A 127 -8.48 7.28 22.80
C ASP A 127 -7.23 6.50 23.24
N TYR A 128 -7.10 6.18 24.53
CA TYR A 128 -5.97 5.41 25.07
C TYR A 128 -6.11 3.89 24.96
N VAL A 129 -7.30 3.37 24.61
CA VAL A 129 -7.60 1.93 24.65
C VAL A 129 -7.88 1.34 23.28
N THR A 130 -7.57 0.05 23.12
CA THR A 130 -8.00 -0.72 21.94
C THR A 130 -9.49 -1.03 22.00
N ASP A 131 -10.07 -1.50 20.88
CA ASP A 131 -11.48 -1.94 20.83
C ASP A 131 -11.86 -2.92 21.96
N LYS A 132 -10.96 -3.86 22.29
CA LYS A 132 -11.16 -4.80 23.40
C LYS A 132 -11.14 -4.09 24.77
N GLY A 133 -10.26 -3.11 24.94
CA GLY A 133 -10.19 -2.30 26.15
C GLY A 133 -11.43 -1.41 26.32
N ALA A 134 -11.95 -0.86 25.22
CA ALA A 134 -13.17 -0.07 25.22
C ALA A 134 -14.39 -0.89 25.70
N LEU A 135 -14.47 -2.18 25.39
CA LEU A 135 -15.53 -3.06 25.93
C LEU A 135 -15.46 -3.16 27.46
N VAL A 136 -14.26 -3.39 28.02
CA VAL A 136 -14.06 -3.45 29.47
C VAL A 136 -14.37 -2.11 30.14
N LEU A 137 -13.97 -1.01 29.51
CA LEU A 137 -14.23 0.33 30.02
C LEU A 137 -15.74 0.67 30.01
N ASN A 138 -16.46 0.25 28.96
CA ASN A 138 -17.92 0.37 28.90
C ASN A 138 -18.62 -0.43 30.01
N ASP A 139 -18.18 -1.66 30.27
CA ASP A 139 -18.74 -2.48 31.34
C ASP A 139 -18.48 -1.87 32.73
N TYR A 140 -17.30 -1.29 32.92
CA TYR A 140 -16.97 -0.52 34.13
C TYR A 140 -17.88 0.70 34.29
N ALA A 141 -18.15 1.44 33.20
CA ALA A 141 -19.03 2.61 33.20
C ALA A 141 -20.46 2.23 33.56
N ARG A 142 -20.99 1.13 33.00
CA ARG A 142 -22.34 0.63 33.28
C ARG A 142 -22.52 0.24 34.74
N THR A 143 -21.49 -0.39 35.32
CA THR A 143 -21.54 -0.87 36.71
C THR A 143 -21.45 0.28 37.72
N ASN A 144 -20.58 1.26 37.46
CA ASN A 144 -20.32 2.36 38.40
C ASN A 144 -21.17 3.61 38.17
N ASP A 145 -21.71 3.76 36.96
CA ASP A 145 -22.53 4.86 36.47
C ASP A 145 -22.04 6.25 36.95
N PRO A 146 -20.92 6.75 36.41
CA PRO A 146 -20.35 8.02 36.86
C PRO A 146 -21.24 9.22 36.51
N PHE A 147 -22.06 9.14 35.46
CA PHE A 147 -22.91 10.25 35.00
C PHE A 147 -24.06 10.54 35.98
N SER A 148 -24.57 9.54 36.69
CA SER A 148 -25.60 9.75 37.72
C SER A 148 -25.06 10.33 39.05
N LYS A 149 -23.74 10.49 39.16
CA LYS A 149 -23.05 10.99 40.36
C LYS A 149 -22.60 12.45 40.28
N VAL A 150 -22.59 13.05 39.08
CA VAL A 150 -22.10 14.42 38.82
C VAL A 150 -22.76 15.46 39.75
N ASP A 151 -24.07 15.37 39.95
CA ASP A 151 -24.81 16.32 40.80
C ASP A 151 -24.76 15.99 42.30
N LYS A 152 -24.17 14.85 42.67
CA LYS A 152 -24.22 14.31 44.04
C LYS A 152 -22.87 14.39 44.74
N THR A 153 -21.80 14.10 44.02
CA THR A 153 -20.46 13.93 44.60
C THR A 153 -19.40 14.33 43.59
N GLN A 154 -18.39 15.06 44.07
CA GLN A 154 -17.20 15.38 43.30
C GLN A 154 -16.03 14.53 43.78
N VAL A 155 -15.29 13.94 42.84
CA VAL A 155 -14.14 13.08 43.14
C VAL A 155 -12.95 13.57 42.31
N SER A 156 -11.86 13.92 42.98
CA SER A 156 -10.57 14.24 42.37
C SER A 156 -9.58 13.13 42.71
N VAL A 157 -8.71 12.80 41.76
CA VAL A 157 -7.64 11.78 41.87
C VAL A 157 -6.29 12.46 41.76
#